data_AF-W8AU01-F1
#
_entry.id   AF-W8AU01-F1
#
_cell.length_a   1.000
_cell.length_b   1.000
_cell.length_c   1.000
_cell.angle_alpha   90.00
_cell.angle_beta   90.00
_cell.angle_gamma   90.00
#
_symmetry.space_group_name_H-M   'P 1'
#
loop_
_entity.id
_entity.type
_entity.pdbx_description
1 polymer ?
#
loop_
_entity_poly.entity_id
_entity_poly.type
_entity_poly.pdbx_seq_one_letter_code
_entity_poly.pdbx_strand_id
1 'polypeptide(L)'
;MADDEAKKAKQAEIERKRAEVRKRMEEASKAKKAKKGFMTPERKKKLRLLLRKKAAEELKKEQERKAAERRRIIEERCGSPRNLSDASEETLKTLIKQHYDRICKLEDQKYDLEYVVKRKDVEVHTNKQRKLLIF
;
A
#
# COMPACT_ATOMS: atom_id res chain seq x y z
N MET A 1 -17.17 5.77 -41.10
CA MET A 1 -18.49 5.77 -40.41
C MET A 1 -19.25 4.44 -40.51
N ALA A 2 -19.14 3.65 -41.59
CA ALA A 2 -19.84 2.35 -41.70
C ALA A 2 -19.17 1.17 -40.94
N ASP A 3 -17.84 1.17 -40.80
CA ASP A 3 -17.11 0.06 -40.14
C ASP A 3 -17.24 0.03 -38.60
N ASP A 4 -17.48 1.17 -37.97
CA ASP A 4 -17.64 1.25 -36.50
C ASP A 4 -19.00 0.74 -36.04
N GLU A 5 -20.03 0.92 -36.86
CA GLU A 5 -21.39 0.46 -36.59
C GLU A 5 -21.50 -1.07 -36.66
N ALA A 6 -20.81 -1.68 -37.63
CA ALA A 6 -20.74 -3.14 -37.76
C ALA A 6 -19.97 -3.81 -36.61
N LYS A 7 -18.92 -3.18 -36.08
CA LYS A 7 -18.20 -3.66 -34.89
C LYS A 7 -19.04 -3.54 -33.63
N LYS A 8 -19.78 -2.43 -33.47
CA LYS A 8 -20.68 -2.21 -32.33
C LYS A 8 -21.85 -3.20 -32.33
N ALA A 9 -22.42 -3.52 -33.50
CA ALA A 9 -23.46 -4.53 -33.64
C ALA A 9 -22.96 -5.94 -33.28
N LYS A 10 -21.77 -6.33 -33.75
CA LYS A 10 -21.14 -7.62 -33.38
C LYS A 10 -20.84 -7.70 -31.87
N GLN A 11 -20.36 -6.61 -31.27
CA GLN A 11 -20.09 -6.56 -29.84
C GLN A 11 -21.38 -6.68 -29.00
N ALA A 12 -22.45 -5.99 -29.43
CA ALA A 12 -23.76 -6.07 -28.79
C ALA A 12 -24.39 -7.47 -28.90
N GLU A 13 -24.21 -8.15 -30.03
CA GLU A 13 -24.69 -9.52 -30.21
C GLU A 13 -23.91 -10.51 -29.32
N ILE A 14 -22.59 -10.33 -29.19
CA ILE A 14 -21.76 -11.12 -28.28
C ILE A 14 -22.15 -10.87 -26.82
N GLU A 15 -22.40 -9.62 -26.42
CA GLU A 15 -22.88 -9.30 -25.07
C GLU A 15 -24.27 -9.87 -24.79
N ARG A 16 -25.17 -9.83 -25.76
CA ARG A 16 -26.51 -10.44 -25.66
C ARG A 16 -26.41 -11.95 -25.46
N LYS A 17 -25.59 -12.65 -26.26
CA LYS A 17 -25.35 -14.10 -26.12
C LYS A 17 -24.71 -14.43 -24.77
N ARG A 18 -23.78 -13.61 -24.28
CA ARG A 18 -23.16 -13.79 -22.95
C ARG A 18 -24.15 -13.58 -21.81
N ALA A 19 -25.03 -12.58 -21.91
CA ALA A 19 -26.07 -12.30 -20.93
C ALA A 19 -27.12 -13.43 -20.87
N GLU A 20 -27.51 -13.96 -22.02
CA GLU A 20 -28.45 -15.08 -22.12
C GLU A 20 -27.87 -16.38 -21.52
N VAL A 21 -26.60 -16.70 -21.84
CA VAL A 21 -25.90 -17.84 -21.24
C VAL A 21 -25.77 -17.67 -19.73
N ARG A 22 -25.54 -16.45 -19.24
CA ARG A 22 -25.47 -16.14 -17.81
C ARG A 22 -26.81 -16.34 -17.11
N LYS A 23 -27.91 -15.88 -17.72
CA LYS A 23 -29.27 -16.04 -17.19
C LYS A 23 -29.68 -17.51 -17.12
N ARG A 24 -29.39 -18.29 -18.17
CA ARG A 24 -29.64 -19.74 -18.21
C ARG A 24 -28.85 -20.50 -17.14
N MET A 25 -27.60 -20.10 -16.89
CA MET A 25 -26.76 -20.70 -15.83
C MET A 25 -27.22 -20.30 -14.42
N GLU A 26 -27.79 -19.11 -14.25
CA GLU A 26 -28.32 -18.62 -12.97
C GLU A 26 -29.64 -19.29 -12.57
N GLU A 27 -30.51 -19.57 -13.55
CA GLU A 27 -31.77 -20.28 -13.36
C GLU A 27 -31.54 -21.77 -13.03
N ALA A 28 -30.63 -22.45 -13.75
CA ALA A 28 -30.27 -23.84 -13.49
C ALA A 28 -29.56 -24.07 -12.13
N SER A 29 -28.96 -23.01 -11.56
CA SER A 29 -28.26 -23.09 -10.28
C SER A 29 -29.16 -22.78 -9.07
N LYS A 30 -30.36 -22.20 -9.24
CA LYS A 30 -31.30 -21.95 -8.14
C LYS A 30 -31.77 -23.23 -7.43
N ALA A 31 -31.90 -24.34 -8.14
CA ALA A 31 -32.33 -25.62 -7.57
C ALA A 31 -31.23 -26.43 -6.85
N LYS A 32 -29.93 -26.11 -7.07
CA LYS A 32 -28.78 -26.80 -6.44
C LYS A 32 -28.06 -25.95 -5.37
N LYS A 33 -28.64 -24.81 -5.01
CA LYS A 33 -27.99 -23.67 -4.31
C LYS A 33 -27.76 -23.83 -2.80
N ALA A 34 -28.19 -24.92 -2.16
CA ALA A 34 -28.00 -25.05 -0.71
C ALA A 34 -26.55 -25.38 -0.30
N LYS A 35 -25.73 -26.04 -1.14
CA LYS A 35 -24.36 -26.47 -0.75
C LYS A 35 -23.26 -26.33 -1.81
N LYS A 36 -23.55 -25.92 -3.05
CA LYS A 36 -22.54 -25.80 -4.12
C LYS A 36 -22.41 -24.33 -4.54
N GLY A 37 -21.43 -23.64 -3.97
CA GLY A 37 -21.19 -22.21 -4.24
C GLY A 37 -21.04 -21.91 -5.73
N PHE A 38 -21.39 -20.67 -6.12
CA PHE A 38 -21.43 -20.12 -7.50
C PHE A 38 -20.19 -20.41 -8.38
N MET A 39 -19.05 -20.74 -7.77
CA MET A 39 -17.81 -21.05 -8.47
C MET A 39 -17.38 -22.49 -8.24
N THR A 40 -16.79 -23.10 -9.28
CA THR A 40 -16.06 -24.35 -9.11
C THR A 40 -14.86 -24.15 -8.16
N PRO A 41 -14.48 -25.17 -7.36
CA PRO A 41 -13.35 -25.07 -6.43
C PRO A 41 -12.04 -24.59 -7.09
N GLU A 42 -11.77 -25.03 -8.31
CA GLU A 42 -10.61 -24.62 -9.11
C GLU A 42 -10.63 -23.13 -9.47
N ARG A 43 -11.79 -22.62 -9.94
CA ARG A 43 -11.94 -21.19 -10.24
C ARG A 43 -11.77 -20.36 -8.98
N LYS A 44 -12.31 -20.80 -7.83
CA LYS A 44 -12.15 -20.09 -6.55
C LYS A 44 -10.68 -20.08 -6.10
N LYS A 45 -9.94 -21.18 -6.31
CA LYS A 45 -8.49 -21.25 -6.05
C LYS A 45 -7.72 -20.28 -6.95
N LYS A 46 -8.02 -20.22 -8.25
CA LYS A 46 -7.40 -19.29 -9.20
C LYS A 46 -7.69 -17.83 -8.84
N LEU A 47 -8.94 -17.51 -8.47
CA LEU A 47 -9.32 -16.16 -8.06
C LEU A 47 -8.57 -15.69 -6.80
N ARG A 48 -8.51 -16.53 -5.75
CA ARG A 48 -7.73 -16.20 -4.53
C ARG A 48 -6.26 -15.94 -4.83
N LEU A 49 -5.67 -16.71 -5.74
CA LEU A 49 -4.28 -16.50 -6.16
C LEU A 49 -4.12 -15.14 -6.83
N LEU A 50 -5.01 -14.77 -7.76
CA LEU A 50 -4.96 -13.47 -8.44
C LEU A 50 -5.14 -12.31 -7.45
N LEU A 51 -6.04 -12.43 -6.48
CA LEU A 51 -6.25 -11.41 -5.45
C LEU A 51 -5.01 -11.22 -4.57
N ARG A 52 -4.34 -12.30 -4.15
CA ARG A 52 -3.10 -12.21 -3.38
C ARG A 52 -1.95 -11.61 -4.20
N LYS A 53 -1.84 -11.98 -5.48
CA LYS A 53 -0.85 -11.38 -6.40
C LYS A 53 -1.08 -9.88 -6.53
N LYS A 54 -2.32 -9.45 -6.77
CA LYS A 54 -2.67 -8.02 -6.83
C LYS A 54 -2.39 -7.30 -5.50
N ALA A 55 -2.73 -7.91 -4.37
CA ALA A 55 -2.43 -7.32 -3.06
C ALA A 55 -0.92 -7.18 -2.80
N ALA A 56 -0.12 -8.16 -3.23
CA ALA A 56 1.34 -8.10 -3.11
C ALA A 56 1.95 -7.01 -4.03
N GLU A 57 1.42 -6.87 -5.24
CA GLU A 57 1.85 -5.83 -6.18
C GLU A 57 1.52 -4.42 -5.65
N GLU A 58 0.28 -4.20 -5.18
CA GLU A 58 -0.12 -2.92 -4.58
C GLU A 58 0.70 -2.60 -3.31
N LEU A 59 1.00 -3.62 -2.49
CA LEU A 59 1.87 -3.44 -1.32
C LEU A 59 3.28 -2.99 -1.72
N LYS A 60 3.86 -3.58 -2.76
CA LYS A 60 5.19 -3.19 -3.27
C LYS A 60 5.17 -1.75 -3.80
N LYS A 61 4.14 -1.39 -4.58
CA LYS A 61 3.95 -0.03 -5.10
C LYS A 61 3.80 1.00 -3.98
N GLU A 62 3.07 0.66 -2.91
CA GLU A 62 2.95 1.53 -1.74
C GLU A 62 4.28 1.69 -0.99
N GLN A 63 5.07 0.61 -0.86
CA GLN A 63 6.41 0.67 -0.26
C GLN A 63 7.33 1.58 -1.06
N GLU A 64 7.33 1.48 -2.39
CA GLU A 64 8.12 2.35 -3.27
C GLU A 64 7.69 3.81 -3.13
N ARG A 65 6.38 4.09 -3.08
CA ARG A 65 5.86 5.44 -2.83
C ARG A 65 6.31 5.99 -1.47
N LYS A 66 6.23 5.19 -0.40
CA LYS A 66 6.69 5.59 0.95
C LYS A 66 8.20 5.82 0.99
N ALA A 67 8.98 5.00 0.28
CA ALA A 67 10.42 5.16 0.19
C ALA A 67 10.82 6.44 -0.59
N ALA A 68 10.12 6.74 -1.68
CA ALA A 68 10.30 7.97 -2.44
C ALA A 68 9.95 9.21 -1.59
N GLU A 69 8.81 9.19 -0.89
CA GLU A 69 8.42 10.29 -0.01
C GLU A 69 9.42 10.46 1.15
N ARG A 70 9.91 9.36 1.73
CA ARG A 70 10.97 9.40 2.74
C ARG A 70 12.23 10.07 2.21
N ARG A 71 12.64 9.78 0.96
CA ARG A 71 13.80 10.43 0.34
C ARG A 71 13.59 11.93 0.16
N ARG A 72 12.42 12.33 -0.36
CA ARG A 72 12.04 13.74 -0.52
C ARG A 72 12.09 14.51 0.79
N ILE A 73 11.52 13.96 1.87
CA ILE A 73 11.53 14.59 3.19
C ILE A 73 12.95 14.72 3.75
N ILE A 74 13.81 13.72 3.53
CA ILE A 74 15.22 13.79 3.96
C ILE A 74 15.95 14.91 3.22
N GLU A 75 15.76 15.01 1.91
CA GLU A 75 16.36 16.06 1.08
C GLU A 75 15.89 17.45 1.51
N GLU A 76 14.58 17.63 1.75
CA GLU A 76 14.01 18.88 2.25
C GLU A 76 14.55 19.26 3.63
N ARG A 77 14.68 18.28 4.55
CA ARG A 77 15.15 18.55 5.92
C ARG A 77 16.65 18.78 6.01
N CYS A 78 17.46 18.01 5.29
CA CYS A 78 18.91 18.09 5.34
C CYS A 78 19.44 19.23 4.47
N GLY A 79 18.76 19.53 3.35
CA GLY A 79 19.17 20.54 2.39
C GLY A 79 20.50 20.20 1.70
N SER A 80 21.04 21.18 0.99
CA SER A 80 22.34 21.07 0.33
C SER A 80 23.50 21.25 1.32
N PRO A 81 24.65 20.59 1.09
CA PRO A 81 25.88 20.85 1.83
C PRO A 81 26.22 22.34 1.82
N ARG A 82 26.63 22.87 2.97
CA ARG A 82 26.99 24.29 3.09
C ARG A 82 28.37 24.51 2.47
N ASN A 83 28.52 25.58 1.68
CA ASN A 83 29.81 25.96 1.11
C ASN A 83 30.72 26.51 2.22
N LEU A 84 31.89 25.90 2.41
CA LEU A 84 32.86 26.26 3.45
C LEU A 84 34.14 26.89 2.89
N SER A 85 34.27 27.02 1.56
CA SER A 85 35.48 27.49 0.87
C SER A 85 35.94 28.88 1.31
N ASP A 86 35.00 29.77 1.63
CA ASP A 86 35.26 31.18 1.91
C ASP A 86 34.75 31.59 3.31
N ALA A 87 34.50 30.62 4.19
CA ALA A 87 33.96 30.88 5.52
C ALA A 87 35.04 31.38 6.49
N SER A 88 34.75 32.48 7.19
CA SER A 88 35.64 32.98 8.26
C SER A 88 35.64 32.07 9.48
N GLU A 89 36.69 32.14 10.32
CA GLU A 89 36.79 31.34 11.54
C GLU A 89 35.61 31.56 12.50
N GLU A 90 35.13 32.80 12.63
CA GLU A 90 33.95 33.13 13.44
C GLU A 90 32.67 32.51 12.88
N THR A 91 32.53 32.48 11.56
CA THR A 91 31.42 31.81 10.87
C THR A 91 31.45 30.31 11.15
N LEU A 92 32.64 29.69 11.11
CA LEU A 92 32.82 28.27 11.39
C LEU A 92 32.45 27.93 12.84
N LYS A 93 32.90 28.72 13.83
CA LYS A 93 32.55 28.53 15.24
C LYS A 93 31.04 28.61 15.48
N THR A 94 30.39 29.58 14.84
CA THR A 94 28.93 29.73 14.93
C THR A 94 28.20 28.56 14.30
N LEU A 95 28.65 28.10 13.13
CA LEU A 95 28.07 26.95 12.42
C LEU A 95 28.17 25.67 13.25
N ILE A 96 29.32 25.40 13.86
CA ILE A 96 29.50 24.22 14.73
C ILE A 96 28.50 24.23 15.89
N LYS A 97 28.33 25.37 16.57
CA LYS A 97 27.34 25.51 17.65
C LYS A 97 25.91 25.26 17.16
N GLN A 98 25.53 25.83 16.02
CA GLN A 98 24.21 25.61 15.42
C GLN A 98 23.96 24.14 15.08
N HIS A 99 24.96 23.43 14.56
CA HIS A 99 24.84 22.00 14.27
C HIS A 99 24.72 21.17 15.54
N TYR A 100 25.50 21.49 16.58
CA TYR A 100 25.41 20.83 17.87
C TYR A 100 24.01 20.98 18.48
N ASP A 101 23.48 22.20 18.56
CA ASP A 101 22.14 22.47 19.08
C ASP A 101 21.06 21.73 18.29
N ARG A 102 21.22 21.66 16.96
CA ARG A 102 20.30 20.92 16.08
C ARG A 102 20.36 19.42 16.32
N ILE A 103 21.55 18.86 16.55
CA ILE A 103 21.72 17.43 16.84
C ILE A 103 21.02 17.08 18.15
N CYS A 104 21.26 17.84 19.23
CA CYS A 104 20.59 17.61 20.51
C CYS A 104 19.06 17.61 20.38
N LYS A 105 18.50 18.62 19.70
CA LYS A 105 17.04 18.69 19.46
C LYS A 105 16.50 17.49 18.66
N LEU A 106 17.25 17.01 17.67
CA LEU A 106 16.85 15.84 16.88
C LEU A 106 16.95 14.55 17.69
N GLU A 107 17.92 14.43 18.59
CA GLU A 107 18.06 13.30 19.50
C GLU A 107 16.90 13.23 20.49
N ASP A 108 16.51 14.36 21.08
CA ASP A 108 15.34 14.44 21.97
C ASP A 108 14.07 13.99 21.26
N GLN A 109 13.80 14.54 20.07
CA GLN A 109 12.64 14.16 19.26
C GLN A 109 12.66 12.68 18.85
N LYS A 110 13.84 12.15 18.52
CA LYS A 110 14.01 10.73 18.20
C LYS A 110 13.68 9.87 19.41
N TYR A 111 14.15 10.23 20.60
CA TYR A 111 13.89 9.48 21.83
C TYR A 111 12.39 9.38 22.11
N ASP A 112 11.67 10.50 22.05
CA ASP A 112 10.22 10.53 22.28
C ASP A 112 9.47 9.61 21.30
N LEU A 113 9.83 9.67 20.01
CA LEU A 113 9.25 8.81 18.98
C LEU A 113 9.55 7.33 19.23
N GLU A 114 10.79 6.98 19.56
CA GLU A 114 11.18 5.61 19.86
C GLU A 114 10.45 5.06 21.09
N TYR A 115 10.26 5.89 22.12
CA TYR A 115 9.52 5.50 23.31
C TYR A 115 8.04 5.20 22.98
N VAL A 116 7.39 6.07 22.20
CA VAL A 116 6.00 5.86 21.75
C VAL A 116 5.88 4.59 20.91
N VAL A 117 6.83 4.33 20.00
CA VAL A 117 6.85 3.12 19.18
C VAL A 117 6.98 1.87 20.06
N LYS A 118 7.95 1.85 20.99
CA LYS A 118 8.15 0.73 21.92
C LYS A 118 6.90 0.43 22.74
N ARG A 119 6.22 1.47 23.25
CA ARG A 119 4.95 1.29 23.98
C ARG A 119 3.87 0.65 23.13
N LYS A 120 3.70 1.11 21.88
CA LYS A 120 2.73 0.56 20.94
C LYS A 120 3.05 -0.89 20.56
N ASP A 121 4.32 -1.25 20.44
CA ASP A 121 4.73 -2.63 20.18
C ASP A 121 4.32 -3.57 21.32
N VAL A 122 4.50 -3.14 22.57
CA VAL A 122 4.04 -3.89 23.76
C VAL A 122 2.51 -4.02 23.77
N GLU A 123 1.78 -2.96 23.44
CA GLU A 123 0.32 -2.99 23.36
C GLU A 123 -0.17 -3.97 22.29
N VAL A 124 0.42 -3.91 21.09
CA VAL A 124 0.11 -4.83 19.98
C VAL A 124 0.41 -6.27 20.38
N HIS A 125 1.53 -6.53 21.05
CA HIS A 125 1.89 -7.86 21.53
C HIS A 125 0.87 -8.37 22.56
N THR A 126 0.53 -7.53 23.55
CA THR A 126 -0.45 -7.87 24.60
C THR A 126 -1.82 -8.17 24.02
N ASN A 127 -2.28 -7.36 23.06
CA ASN A 127 -3.57 -7.56 22.40
C ASN A 127 -3.60 -8.85 21.57
N LYS A 128 -2.50 -9.21 20.91
CA LYS A 128 -2.38 -10.50 20.21
C LYS A 128 -2.47 -11.68 21.17
N GLN A 129 -1.79 -11.61 22.32
CA GLN A 129 -1.86 -12.66 23.36
C GLN A 129 -3.28 -12.80 23.92
N ARG A 130 -3.93 -11.69 24.28
CA ARG A 130 -5.33 -11.71 24.75
C ARG A 130 -6.26 -12.35 23.72
N LYS A 131 -6.11 -12.03 22.44
CA LYS A 131 -6.93 -12.63 21.39
C LYS A 131 -6.69 -14.14 21.25
N LEU A 132 -5.46 -14.61 21.51
CA LEU A 132 -5.14 -16.04 21.50
C LEU A 132 -5.71 -16.79 22.72
N LEU A 133 -5.87 -16.13 23.87
CA LEU A 133 -6.49 -16.74 25.05
C LEU A 133 -8.03 -16.79 24.99
N ILE A 134 -8.67 -16.03 24.09
CA ILE A 134 -10.14 -15.93 23.98
C ILE A 134 -10.73 -16.93 22.96
N PHE A 135 -9.90 -17.61 22.18
CA PHE A 135 -10.29 -18.63 21.19
C PHE A 135 -9.52 -19.92 21.41
#